data_AF-A0AA38WHY4-F1
#
_entry.id   AF-A0AA38WHY4-F1
#
_cell.length_a   1.000
_cell.length_b   1.000
_cell.length_c   1.000
_cell.angle_alpha   90.00
_cell.angle_beta   90.00
_cell.angle_gamma   90.00
#
_symmetry.space_group_name_H-M   'P 1'
#
loop_
_entity.id
_entity.type
_entity.pdbx_description
1 polymer ?
#
loop_
_entity_poly.entity_id
_entity_poly.type
_entity_poly.pdbx_seq_one_letter_code
_entity_poly.pdbx_strand_id
1 'polypeptide(L)'
;MVAPMVTTFFLLFLATRARGQTTDDVSWAKRVDTGSQVVTTMQFYFHDTLSGNNPSAIKVAGPQSSASSPGGFFGQLMMIDDPLTEGPDKKSKLIGHARGLYGQAAQNELGLIMILNYGFTDGMYKDSSFSLLSLNPAMQSVREMTIVGGTGLFRLARGYALAQTYWLDASTGDAIVGAKNKGSLIQILKMKIEGMILMLCTIFIVLPLAQSILEGPKEVKEWFKELPIKKEKVTKLHFYFHDTTTGPGQTAHQIAESNISSTTITQFGRTFMFDNPLTIKPDIRSKRIGKGQGFFGAASFEEPRFLMNLNFVFTQGRYNGSTLQFLGTNPILHRVREMSIVGGTGVFRLARGIATAQTYFLNDTSSIVEYNLVVIHYH
;
A
#
# COMPACT_ATOMS: atom_id res chain seq x y z
N MET A 1 -2.00 66.73 39.44
CA MET A 1 -0.92 65.93 38.83
C MET A 1 -1.57 64.75 38.11
N VAL A 2 -1.75 64.89 36.80
CA VAL A 2 -2.27 63.83 35.93
C VAL A 2 -1.27 63.73 34.78
N ALA A 3 -0.56 62.61 34.69
CA ALA A 3 0.42 62.34 33.64
C ALA A 3 -0.31 61.93 32.35
N PRO A 4 0.12 62.39 31.16
CA PRO A 4 -0.48 61.95 29.91
C PRO A 4 0.12 60.60 29.51
N MET A 5 -0.76 59.64 29.23
CA MET A 5 -0.43 58.31 28.74
C MET A 5 -0.11 58.42 27.23
N VAL A 6 1.16 58.27 26.87
CA VAL A 6 1.62 58.25 25.48
C VAL A 6 1.36 56.83 24.93
N THR A 7 0.33 56.69 24.10
CA THR A 7 0.03 55.44 23.40
C THR A 7 0.90 55.34 22.15
N THR A 8 2.00 54.60 22.23
CA THR A 8 2.87 54.30 21.08
C THR A 8 2.19 53.29 20.15
N PHE A 9 1.78 53.71 18.96
CA PHE A 9 1.33 52.81 17.90
C PHE A 9 2.54 52.10 17.27
N PHE A 10 2.69 50.78 17.52
CA PHE A 10 3.57 49.93 16.73
C PHE A 10 2.87 49.57 15.41
N LEU A 11 3.25 50.23 14.32
CA LEU A 11 2.93 49.80 12.96
C LEU A 11 3.79 48.57 12.61
N LEU A 12 3.23 47.38 12.82
CA LEU A 12 3.83 46.13 12.36
C LEU A 12 3.63 46.03 10.84
N PHE A 13 4.63 46.43 10.06
CA PHE A 13 4.67 46.13 8.63
C PHE A 13 4.84 44.62 8.43
N LEU A 14 3.72 43.91 8.26
CA LEU A 14 3.70 42.56 7.69
C LEU A 14 4.13 42.66 6.22
N ALA A 15 5.43 42.60 5.97
CA ALA A 15 5.95 42.33 4.65
C ALA A 15 5.54 40.90 4.26
N THR A 16 4.37 40.74 3.63
CA THR A 16 4.04 39.51 2.92
C THR A 16 5.01 39.37 1.77
N ARG A 17 6.09 38.61 2.00
CA ARG A 17 6.97 38.15 0.93
C ARG A 17 6.11 37.26 0.04
N ALA A 18 5.63 37.79 -1.09
CA ALA A 18 5.10 36.99 -2.18
C ALA A 18 6.26 36.09 -2.64
N ARG A 19 6.34 34.88 -2.10
CA ARG A 19 7.31 33.88 -2.51
C ARG A 19 6.86 33.45 -3.90
N GLY A 20 7.56 33.95 -4.93
CA GLY A 20 7.36 33.51 -6.30
C GLY A 20 7.41 31.98 -6.32
N GLN A 21 6.31 31.36 -6.79
CA GLN A 21 6.29 29.95 -7.13
C GLN A 21 7.27 29.76 -8.28
N THR A 22 8.47 29.26 -8.00
CA THR A 22 9.28 28.61 -9.02
C THR A 22 8.51 27.35 -9.42
N THR A 23 7.84 27.39 -10.56
CA THR A 23 7.19 26.20 -11.12
C THR A 23 8.29 25.33 -11.69
N ASP A 24 8.89 24.49 -10.85
CA ASP A 24 9.81 23.42 -11.27
C ASP A 24 9.03 22.26 -11.92
N ASP A 25 7.97 22.59 -12.69
CA ASP A 25 7.06 21.62 -13.30
C ASP A 25 7.76 20.98 -14.50
N VAL A 26 7.73 19.65 -14.56
CA VAL A 26 8.11 18.87 -15.75
C VAL A 26 6.84 18.32 -16.40
N SER A 27 6.92 17.92 -17.67
CA SER A 27 5.78 17.38 -18.44
C SER A 27 5.02 16.26 -17.70
N TRP A 28 5.74 15.45 -16.92
CA TRP A 28 5.22 14.30 -16.20
C TRP A 28 4.97 14.55 -14.70
N ALA A 29 5.30 15.72 -14.14
CA ALA A 29 5.08 16.00 -12.72
C ALA A 29 4.91 17.48 -12.38
N LYS A 30 3.91 17.75 -11.54
CA LYS A 30 3.58 19.08 -11.01
C LYS A 30 3.75 19.12 -9.50
N ARG A 31 4.46 20.13 -8.98
CA ARG A 31 4.73 20.28 -7.54
C ARG A 31 4.11 21.57 -7.01
N VAL A 32 3.36 21.45 -5.91
CA VAL A 32 2.67 22.57 -5.26
C VAL A 32 3.04 22.60 -3.78
N ASP A 33 3.69 23.67 -3.35
CA ASP A 33 3.87 23.99 -1.93
C ASP A 33 2.71 24.87 -1.45
N THR A 34 1.96 24.37 -0.47
CA THR A 34 0.79 25.04 0.11
C THR A 34 1.13 25.77 1.42
N GLY A 35 2.41 25.80 1.82
CA GLY A 35 2.84 26.24 3.14
C GLY A 35 2.89 25.06 4.11
N SER A 36 1.75 24.44 4.41
CA SER A 36 1.63 23.34 5.38
C SER A 36 2.06 21.97 4.85
N GLN A 37 1.89 21.75 3.54
CA GLN A 37 2.25 20.52 2.86
C GLN A 37 2.78 20.79 1.45
N VAL A 38 3.60 19.86 0.96
CA VAL A 38 3.99 19.81 -0.45
C VAL A 38 3.27 18.65 -1.12
N VAL A 39 2.56 18.94 -2.21
CA VAL A 39 1.85 17.96 -3.03
C VAL A 39 2.56 17.86 -4.37
N THR A 40 2.97 16.65 -4.74
CA THR A 40 3.49 16.35 -6.08
C THR A 40 2.50 15.43 -6.79
N THR A 41 2.00 15.86 -7.94
CA THR A 41 1.18 15.05 -8.84
C THR A 41 2.01 14.59 -10.01
N MET A 42 2.06 13.28 -10.28
CA MET A 42 2.85 12.69 -11.37
C MET A 42 1.96 11.90 -12.32
N GLN A 43 2.42 11.81 -13.57
CA GLN A 43 1.77 11.12 -14.67
C GLN A 43 2.85 10.46 -15.55
N PHE A 44 2.88 9.12 -15.55
CA PHE A 44 3.82 8.35 -16.35
C PHE A 44 3.27 6.96 -16.67
N TYR A 45 3.96 6.23 -17.55
CA TYR A 45 3.64 4.87 -17.94
C TYR A 45 4.65 3.90 -17.36
N PHE A 46 4.15 2.78 -16.82
CA PHE A 46 4.92 1.66 -16.31
C PHE A 46 4.85 0.51 -17.31
N HIS A 47 5.99 -0.11 -17.62
CA HIS A 47 6.11 -1.13 -18.66
C HIS A 47 6.61 -2.45 -18.10
N ASP A 48 5.71 -3.40 -17.94
CA ASP A 48 6.03 -4.75 -17.50
C ASP A 48 6.24 -5.65 -18.72
N THR A 49 7.40 -6.27 -18.84
CA THR A 49 7.78 -7.11 -19.98
C THR A 49 8.28 -8.45 -19.48
N LEU A 50 7.46 -9.48 -19.65
CA LEU A 50 7.76 -10.87 -19.28
C LEU A 50 8.32 -11.66 -20.47
N SER A 51 8.08 -11.18 -21.70
CA SER A 51 8.45 -11.87 -22.93
C SER A 51 9.74 -11.36 -23.60
N GLY A 52 10.16 -12.08 -24.65
CA GLY A 52 11.31 -11.72 -25.48
C GLY A 52 12.67 -12.05 -24.85
N ASN A 53 13.73 -11.54 -25.49
CA ASN A 53 15.11 -11.86 -25.10
C ASN A 53 15.67 -10.97 -23.98
N ASN A 54 14.94 -9.91 -23.59
CA ASN A 54 15.35 -8.99 -22.55
C ASN A 54 14.13 -8.58 -21.70
N PRO A 55 13.53 -9.53 -20.96
CA PRO A 55 12.41 -9.25 -20.08
C PRO A 55 12.83 -8.32 -18.93
N SER A 56 11.93 -7.45 -18.50
CA SER A 56 12.10 -6.61 -17.31
C SER A 56 11.56 -7.28 -16.04
N ALA A 57 10.74 -8.32 -16.19
CA ALA A 57 10.18 -9.11 -15.10
C ALA A 57 10.53 -10.59 -15.21
N ILE A 58 11.01 -11.17 -14.11
CA ILE A 58 11.40 -12.58 -14.03
C ILE A 58 10.73 -13.28 -12.85
N LYS A 59 10.30 -14.52 -13.03
CA LYS A 59 9.75 -15.34 -11.95
C LYS A 59 10.87 -15.74 -10.97
N VAL A 60 10.69 -15.43 -9.69
CA VAL A 60 11.67 -15.74 -8.63
C VAL A 60 11.16 -16.74 -7.59
N ALA A 61 9.84 -16.94 -7.50
CA ALA A 61 9.22 -17.94 -6.64
C ALA A 61 7.84 -18.37 -7.18
N GLY A 62 7.31 -19.48 -6.69
CA GLY A 62 5.97 -19.96 -7.03
C GLY A 62 5.66 -21.33 -6.43
N PRO A 63 4.38 -21.72 -6.35
CA PRO A 63 4.00 -23.01 -5.82
C PRO A 63 4.58 -24.15 -6.66
N GLN A 64 4.91 -25.28 -6.01
CA GLN A 64 5.45 -26.47 -6.69
C GLN A 64 4.39 -27.25 -7.47
N SER A 65 3.10 -27.05 -7.20
CA SER A 65 2.01 -27.67 -7.95
C SER A 65 1.86 -27.07 -9.35
N SER A 66 1.66 -27.92 -10.35
CA SER A 66 1.62 -27.54 -11.78
C SER A 66 0.55 -26.48 -12.10
N ALA A 67 0.86 -25.62 -13.07
CA ALA A 67 0.04 -24.51 -13.59
C ALA A 67 -1.33 -24.90 -14.19
N SER A 68 -1.73 -26.17 -14.07
CA SER A 68 -2.93 -26.78 -14.67
C SER A 68 -4.18 -26.76 -13.78
N SER A 69 -4.10 -26.20 -12.55
CA SER A 69 -5.26 -26.06 -11.66
C SER A 69 -5.92 -24.67 -11.79
N PRO A 70 -7.23 -24.52 -11.54
CA PRO A 70 -7.86 -23.21 -11.36
C PRO A 70 -7.09 -22.44 -10.27
N GLY A 71 -6.54 -21.27 -10.60
CA GLY A 71 -5.60 -20.55 -9.71
C GLY A 71 -4.11 -20.85 -9.96
N GLY A 72 -3.73 -21.43 -11.10
CA GLY A 72 -2.35 -21.88 -11.45
C GLY A 72 -1.23 -20.83 -11.40
N PHE A 73 -1.56 -19.55 -11.20
CA PHE A 73 -0.58 -18.48 -10.97
C PHE A 73 -0.50 -18.04 -9.50
N PHE A 74 -1.44 -18.43 -8.63
CA PHE A 74 -1.44 -18.06 -7.22
C PHE A 74 -0.10 -18.40 -6.56
N GLY A 75 0.50 -17.43 -5.86
CA GLY A 75 1.81 -17.58 -5.24
C GLY A 75 3.01 -17.38 -6.18
N GLN A 76 2.84 -17.21 -7.48
CA GLN A 76 3.94 -16.78 -8.34
C GLN A 76 4.40 -15.38 -7.93
N LEU A 77 5.71 -15.22 -7.72
CA LEU A 77 6.36 -13.95 -7.46
C LEU A 77 7.30 -13.61 -8.62
N MET A 78 7.23 -12.35 -9.05
CA MET A 78 8.08 -11.76 -10.06
C MET A 78 9.01 -10.73 -9.40
N MET A 79 10.27 -10.70 -9.80
CA MET A 79 11.19 -9.59 -9.55
C MET A 79 11.26 -8.74 -10.81
N ILE A 80 11.16 -7.42 -10.63
CA ILE A 80 11.08 -6.48 -11.75
C ILE A 80 12.12 -5.37 -11.68
N ASP A 81 12.53 -4.92 -12.86
CA ASP A 81 13.16 -3.63 -13.11
C ASP A 81 12.50 -2.96 -14.33
N ASP A 82 11.29 -2.45 -14.13
CA ASP A 82 10.42 -1.98 -15.19
C ASP A 82 10.65 -0.49 -15.50
N PRO A 83 10.85 -0.11 -16.77
CA PRO A 83 11.06 1.27 -17.13
C PRO A 83 9.80 2.12 -16.92
N LEU A 84 10.01 3.39 -16.58
CA LEU A 84 8.98 4.41 -16.47
C LEU A 84 9.19 5.47 -17.55
N THR A 85 8.16 5.78 -18.34
CA THR A 85 8.27 6.76 -19.44
C THR A 85 7.16 7.81 -19.41
N GLU A 86 7.39 8.95 -20.06
CA GLU A 86 6.39 10.03 -20.17
C GLU A 86 5.16 9.64 -21.02
N GLY A 87 5.37 8.83 -22.06
CA GLY A 87 4.33 8.35 -22.98
C GLY A 87 4.24 6.82 -23.03
N PRO A 88 3.17 6.25 -23.63
CA PRO A 88 2.95 4.80 -23.68
C PRO A 88 3.88 4.07 -24.65
N ASP A 89 4.56 4.77 -25.56
CA ASP A 89 5.61 4.18 -26.39
C ASP A 89 6.86 3.93 -25.53
N LYS A 90 7.42 2.71 -25.58
CA LYS A 90 8.68 2.35 -24.91
C LYS A 90 9.86 3.22 -25.34
N LYS A 91 9.80 3.85 -26.52
CA LYS A 91 10.79 4.82 -27.02
C LYS A 91 10.57 6.24 -26.50
N SER A 92 9.47 6.49 -25.79
CA SER A 92 9.25 7.76 -25.10
C SER A 92 10.35 8.00 -24.06
N LYS A 93 10.48 9.25 -23.63
CA LYS A 93 11.51 9.66 -22.67
C LYS A 93 11.42 8.82 -21.39
N LEU A 94 12.50 8.11 -21.08
CA LEU A 94 12.69 7.38 -19.84
C LEU A 94 12.89 8.38 -18.69
N ILE A 95 12.10 8.23 -17.63
CA ILE A 95 12.13 9.11 -16.47
C ILE A 95 12.58 8.40 -15.18
N GLY A 96 12.65 7.06 -15.21
CA GLY A 96 13.00 6.26 -14.06
C GLY A 96 12.65 4.79 -14.25
N HIS A 97 12.63 4.07 -13.12
CA HIS A 97 12.34 2.65 -13.07
C HIS A 97 11.52 2.30 -11.82
N ALA A 98 10.62 1.34 -11.97
CA ALA A 98 9.97 0.65 -10.86
C ALA A 98 10.69 -0.66 -10.58
N ARG A 99 11.22 -0.80 -9.37
CA ARG A 99 11.97 -1.99 -8.95
C ARG A 99 11.33 -2.62 -7.73
N GLY A 100 11.33 -3.94 -7.69
CA GLY A 100 10.84 -4.68 -6.54
C GLY A 100 10.11 -5.95 -6.96
N LEU A 101 9.08 -6.30 -6.20
CA LEU A 101 8.37 -7.56 -6.36
C LEU A 101 6.89 -7.31 -6.64
N TYR A 102 6.30 -8.14 -7.48
CA TYR A 102 4.86 -8.37 -7.47
C TYR A 102 4.53 -9.86 -7.48
N GLY A 103 3.30 -10.23 -7.15
CA GLY A 103 2.88 -11.61 -7.30
C GLY A 103 1.40 -11.85 -7.11
N GLN A 104 0.94 -13.06 -7.41
CA GLN A 104 -0.47 -13.40 -7.38
C GLN A 104 -0.90 -13.76 -5.96
N ALA A 105 -1.67 -12.88 -5.32
CA ALA A 105 -2.05 -12.96 -3.92
C ALA A 105 -3.53 -13.31 -3.70
N ALA A 106 -4.31 -13.51 -4.77
CA ALA A 106 -5.70 -13.93 -4.69
C ALA A 106 -5.91 -15.29 -5.38
N GLN A 107 -6.64 -16.21 -4.73
CA GLN A 107 -6.88 -17.54 -5.28
C GLN A 107 -7.97 -17.57 -6.36
N ASN A 108 -8.92 -16.63 -6.30
CA ASN A 108 -10.16 -16.67 -7.09
C ASN A 108 -10.26 -15.55 -8.13
N GLU A 109 -9.27 -14.67 -8.23
CA GLU A 109 -9.25 -13.53 -9.14
C GLU A 109 -7.80 -13.10 -9.44
N LEU A 110 -7.61 -12.26 -10.47
CA LEU A 110 -6.31 -11.67 -10.78
C LEU A 110 -6.02 -10.50 -9.81
N GLY A 111 -5.65 -10.86 -8.58
CA GLY A 111 -5.26 -9.94 -7.52
C GLY A 111 -3.76 -10.01 -7.27
N LEU A 112 -3.04 -8.95 -7.64
CA LEU A 112 -1.60 -8.86 -7.44
C LEU A 112 -1.28 -8.21 -6.10
N ILE A 113 -0.23 -8.66 -5.42
CA ILE A 113 0.47 -7.90 -4.40
C ILE A 113 1.60 -7.12 -5.07
N MET A 114 1.76 -5.83 -4.74
CA MET A 114 2.79 -4.96 -5.29
C MET A 114 3.67 -4.43 -4.15
N ILE A 115 4.99 -4.64 -4.26
CA ILE A 115 6.00 -4.13 -3.33
C ILE A 115 7.09 -3.47 -4.17
N LEU A 116 6.85 -2.21 -4.54
CA LEU A 116 7.62 -1.52 -5.56
C LEU A 116 8.25 -0.23 -5.03
N ASN A 117 9.47 0.04 -5.47
CA ASN A 117 10.11 1.34 -5.35
C ASN A 117 10.18 2.00 -6.73
N TYR A 118 9.62 3.19 -6.87
CA TYR A 118 9.65 3.99 -8.09
C TYR A 118 10.77 5.02 -7.94
N GLY A 119 11.91 4.77 -8.58
CA GLY A 119 13.09 5.62 -8.56
C GLY A 119 13.21 6.45 -9.83
N PHE A 120 13.38 7.75 -9.69
CA PHE A 120 13.46 8.69 -10.81
C PHE A 120 14.90 9.06 -11.14
N THR A 121 15.16 9.23 -12.43
CA THR A 121 16.49 9.56 -12.98
C THR A 121 16.49 10.88 -13.76
N ASP A 122 15.33 11.53 -13.88
CA ASP A 122 15.11 12.69 -14.74
C ASP A 122 14.73 13.96 -13.95
N GLY A 123 15.19 15.10 -14.46
CA GLY A 123 14.85 16.43 -13.96
C GLY A 123 15.17 16.65 -12.48
N MET A 124 14.36 17.49 -11.82
CA MET A 124 14.52 17.78 -10.39
C MET A 124 14.29 16.56 -9.48
N TYR A 125 13.62 15.53 -9.98
CA TYR A 125 13.25 14.35 -9.23
C TYR A 125 14.32 13.26 -9.24
N LYS A 126 15.39 13.46 -10.01
CA LYS A 126 16.55 12.57 -10.04
C LYS A 126 17.02 12.22 -8.62
N ASP A 127 17.33 10.94 -8.42
CA ASP A 127 17.78 10.34 -7.16
C ASP A 127 16.74 10.38 -6.02
N SER A 128 15.49 10.74 -6.32
CA SER A 128 14.35 10.59 -5.41
C SER A 128 13.54 9.35 -5.77
N SER A 129 12.91 8.74 -4.78
CA SER A 129 12.00 7.61 -5.00
C SER A 129 10.80 7.63 -4.06
N PHE A 130 9.71 6.96 -4.44
CA PHE A 130 8.63 6.62 -3.53
C PHE A 130 8.42 5.10 -3.49
N SER A 131 7.86 4.61 -2.38
CA SER A 131 7.57 3.18 -2.19
C SER A 131 6.07 2.94 -2.15
N LEU A 132 5.64 1.91 -2.88
CA LEU A 132 4.27 1.45 -2.98
C LEU A 132 4.17 0.05 -2.37
N LEU A 133 3.21 -0.13 -1.48
CA LEU A 133 2.87 -1.42 -0.89
C LEU A 133 1.35 -1.55 -0.88
N SER A 134 0.81 -2.37 -1.77
CA SER A 134 -0.63 -2.50 -1.96
C SER A 134 -1.02 -3.76 -2.69
N LEU A 135 -2.29 -4.14 -2.59
CA LEU A 135 -2.92 -5.00 -3.57
C LEU A 135 -3.26 -4.20 -4.83
N ASN A 136 -3.26 -4.88 -5.96
CA ASN A 136 -3.54 -4.38 -7.30
C ASN A 136 -4.55 -5.33 -7.96
N PRO A 137 -5.85 -5.04 -7.87
CA PRO A 137 -6.90 -5.84 -8.51
C PRO A 137 -6.90 -5.55 -10.02
N ALA A 138 -6.05 -6.26 -10.76
CA ALA A 138 -5.66 -5.88 -12.12
C ALA A 138 -6.83 -5.82 -13.13
N MET A 139 -7.93 -6.51 -12.84
CA MET A 139 -9.16 -6.50 -13.66
C MET A 139 -10.04 -5.27 -13.44
N GLN A 140 -9.80 -4.48 -12.39
CA GLN A 140 -10.51 -3.22 -12.18
C GLN A 140 -9.97 -2.14 -13.12
N SER A 141 -10.87 -1.31 -13.65
CA SER A 141 -10.54 -0.24 -14.59
C SER A 141 -9.64 0.82 -13.98
N VAL A 142 -9.83 1.14 -12.70
CA VAL A 142 -9.04 2.06 -11.90
C VAL A 142 -8.66 1.37 -10.60
N ARG A 143 -7.38 1.40 -10.27
CA ARG A 143 -6.82 0.67 -9.13
C ARG A 143 -6.10 1.64 -8.22
N GLU A 144 -6.61 1.79 -7.01
CA GLU A 144 -5.99 2.62 -5.97
C GLU A 144 -4.92 1.81 -5.24
N MET A 145 -3.71 2.36 -5.13
CA MET A 145 -2.59 1.76 -4.41
C MET A 145 -1.95 2.76 -3.47
N THR A 146 -1.54 2.28 -2.29
CA THR A 146 -0.98 3.12 -1.23
C THR A 146 0.49 3.43 -1.45
N ILE A 147 0.87 4.71 -1.33
CA ILE A 147 2.25 5.16 -1.18
C ILE A 147 2.59 5.22 0.30
N VAL A 148 3.55 4.39 0.72
CA VAL A 148 3.89 4.16 2.13
C VAL A 148 5.16 4.89 2.59
N GLY A 149 5.89 5.51 1.65
CA GLY A 149 7.13 6.24 1.98
C GLY A 149 7.84 6.79 0.76
N GLY A 150 9.00 7.41 0.99
CA GLY A 150 9.87 7.91 -0.07
C GLY A 150 11.21 8.43 0.43
N THR A 151 12.11 8.67 -0.52
CA THR A 151 13.48 9.17 -0.33
C THR A 151 13.69 10.47 -1.11
N GLY A 152 14.82 11.16 -0.89
CA GLY A 152 15.11 12.43 -1.57
C GLY A 152 14.02 13.48 -1.36
N LEU A 153 13.49 14.02 -2.47
CA LEU A 153 12.39 15.00 -2.44
C LEU A 153 11.12 14.48 -1.76
N PHE A 154 10.92 13.15 -1.75
CA PHE A 154 9.76 12.46 -1.19
C PHE A 154 10.00 11.93 0.23
N ARG A 155 11.01 12.40 0.95
CA ARG A 155 11.18 12.04 2.36
C ARG A 155 9.90 12.34 3.16
N LEU A 156 9.44 11.36 3.94
CA LEU A 156 8.17 11.37 4.69
C LEU A 156 6.90 11.36 3.81
N ALA A 157 7.03 10.96 2.55
CA ALA A 157 5.90 10.86 1.64
C ALA A 157 4.82 9.89 2.13
N ARG A 158 3.58 10.31 1.97
CA ARG A 158 2.38 9.48 2.02
C ARG A 158 1.50 9.86 0.85
N GLY A 159 0.69 8.95 0.32
CA GLY A 159 -0.13 9.28 -0.82
C GLY A 159 -0.79 8.07 -1.45
N TYR A 160 -1.20 8.24 -2.70
CA TYR A 160 -1.87 7.22 -3.48
C TYR A 160 -1.43 7.25 -4.93
N ALA A 161 -1.56 6.10 -5.58
CA ALA A 161 -1.45 5.94 -7.02
C ALA A 161 -2.78 5.40 -7.57
N LEU A 162 -3.21 5.93 -8.71
CA LEU A 162 -4.29 5.39 -9.52
C LEU A 162 -3.71 4.83 -10.80
N ALA A 163 -3.78 3.51 -10.93
CA ALA A 163 -3.33 2.79 -12.10
C ALA A 163 -4.49 2.39 -12.99
N GLN A 164 -4.26 2.40 -14.30
CA GLN A 164 -5.16 1.88 -15.33
C GLN A 164 -4.34 1.10 -16.35
N THR A 165 -4.90 0.04 -16.92
CA THR A 165 -4.19 -0.74 -17.93
C THR A 165 -4.34 -0.05 -19.28
N TYR A 166 -3.23 0.40 -19.87
CA TYR A 166 -3.19 0.99 -21.21
C TYR A 166 -3.29 -0.12 -22.27
N TRP A 167 -2.48 -1.16 -22.07
CA TRP A 167 -2.36 -2.30 -22.97
C TRP A 167 -1.93 -3.54 -22.16
N LEU A 168 -2.39 -4.71 -22.59
CA LEU A 168 -2.05 -6.01 -22.02
C LEU A 168 -2.07 -7.05 -23.13
N ASP A 169 -0.99 -7.80 -23.26
CA ASP A 169 -0.98 -9.05 -24.02
C ASP A 169 -1.25 -10.20 -23.05
N ALA A 170 -2.45 -10.79 -23.14
CA ALA A 170 -2.86 -11.88 -22.26
C ALA A 170 -2.09 -13.19 -22.50
N SER A 171 -1.41 -13.35 -23.64
CA SER A 171 -0.64 -14.55 -23.95
C SER A 171 0.74 -14.55 -23.31
N THR A 172 1.37 -13.37 -23.23
CA THR A 172 2.72 -13.20 -22.68
C THR A 172 2.71 -12.64 -21.26
N GLY A 173 1.67 -11.89 -20.89
CA GLY A 173 1.59 -11.11 -19.66
C GLY A 173 2.20 -9.71 -19.78
N ASP A 174 2.78 -9.34 -20.93
CA ASP A 174 3.35 -8.01 -21.13
C ASP A 174 2.27 -6.93 -20.98
N ALA A 175 2.57 -5.88 -20.23
CA ALA A 175 1.60 -4.85 -19.90
C ALA A 175 2.20 -3.44 -19.92
N ILE A 176 1.36 -2.48 -20.30
CA ILE A 176 1.63 -1.05 -20.13
C ILE A 176 0.54 -0.49 -19.22
N VAL A 177 0.95 0.16 -18.14
CA VAL A 177 0.07 0.71 -17.11
C VAL A 177 0.15 2.24 -17.12
N GLY A 178 -0.96 2.87 -17.47
CA GLY A 178 -1.18 4.32 -17.51
C GLY A 178 -2.51 4.64 -18.20
N ALA A 179 -3.18 5.75 -17.83
CA ALA A 179 -4.41 6.16 -18.48
C ALA A 179 -4.13 6.66 -19.92
N LYS A 180 -5.01 6.28 -20.87
CA LYS A 180 -4.89 6.48 -22.34
C LYS A 180 -4.48 7.89 -22.80
N ASN A 181 -4.70 8.92 -21.98
CA ASN A 181 -4.36 10.32 -22.29
C ASN A 181 -3.59 11.06 -21.17
N LYS A 182 -3.25 10.40 -20.05
CA LYS A 182 -2.69 11.06 -18.84
C LYS A 182 -1.75 10.18 -17.98
N GLY A 183 -1.33 8.99 -18.43
CA GLY A 183 -0.49 8.10 -17.60
C GLY A 183 -1.18 7.67 -16.29
N SER A 184 -0.45 7.00 -15.40
CA SER A 184 -0.94 6.68 -14.05
C SER A 184 -0.92 7.95 -13.19
N LEU A 185 -2.03 8.28 -12.51
CA LEU A 185 -2.08 9.47 -11.66
C LEU A 185 -1.54 9.12 -10.28
N ILE A 186 -0.42 9.72 -9.92
CA ILE A 186 0.19 9.53 -8.60
C ILE A 186 0.18 10.85 -7.86
N GLN A 187 -0.30 10.85 -6.62
CA GLN A 187 -0.27 12.03 -5.78
C GLN A 187 0.49 11.70 -4.50
N ILE A 188 1.60 12.40 -4.32
CA ILE A 188 2.49 12.29 -3.17
C ILE A 188 2.30 13.53 -2.30
N LEU A 189 2.06 13.31 -1.01
CA LEU A 189 1.94 14.34 -0.01
C LEU A 189 3.11 14.24 0.96
N LYS A 190 3.74 15.38 1.21
CA LYS A 190 4.78 15.55 2.22
C LYS A 190 4.34 16.63 3.19
N MET A 191 3.97 16.23 4.40
CA MET A 191 3.63 17.17 5.47
C MET A 191 4.91 17.82 6.01
N LYS A 192 4.88 19.13 6.29
CA LYS A 192 5.96 19.82 7.00
C LYS A 192 5.80 19.64 8.50
N ILE A 193 6.92 19.56 9.22
CA ILE A 193 6.97 19.35 10.69
C ILE A 193 6.14 20.42 11.43
N GLU A 194 6.18 21.68 10.98
CA GLU A 194 5.41 22.80 11.55
C GLU A 194 3.88 22.61 11.41
N GLY A 195 3.43 21.96 10.33
CA GLY A 195 2.01 21.65 10.11
C GLY A 195 1.52 20.44 10.92
N MET A 196 2.43 19.60 11.42
CA MET A 196 2.13 18.40 12.20
C MET A 196 1.76 18.72 13.66
N ILE A 197 2.15 19.91 14.15
CA ILE A 197 1.92 20.37 15.53
C ILE A 197 0.49 20.91 15.74
N LEU A 198 -0.23 21.29 14.67
CA LEU A 198 -1.52 22.00 14.78
C LEU A 198 -2.77 21.10 14.83
N MET A 199 -2.64 19.78 14.74
CA MET A 199 -3.78 18.85 14.59
C MET A 199 -4.11 18.13 15.90
N LEU A 200 -4.43 18.88 16.97
CA LEU A 200 -4.92 18.32 18.23
C LEU A 200 -6.29 18.91 18.61
N CYS A 201 -7.27 18.01 18.77
CA CYS A 201 -8.54 18.13 19.49
C CYS A 201 -9.71 18.93 18.86
N THR A 202 -10.78 18.20 18.49
CA THR A 202 -12.18 18.37 18.99
C THR A 202 -13.16 17.49 18.19
N ILE A 203 -13.93 16.67 18.93
CA ILE A 203 -14.92 15.70 18.44
C ILE A 203 -16.26 16.41 18.20
N PHE A 204 -16.82 16.27 17.00
CA PHE A 204 -18.27 16.34 16.76
C PHE A 204 -18.64 15.33 15.68
N ILE A 205 -19.66 14.51 15.97
CA ILE A 205 -20.17 13.43 15.13
C ILE A 205 -21.28 13.99 14.23
N VAL A 206 -21.09 13.93 12.92
CA VAL A 206 -22.19 13.79 11.94
C VAL A 206 -21.74 12.74 10.93
N LEU A 207 -22.49 11.64 10.84
CA LEU A 207 -22.24 10.53 9.92
C LEU A 207 -23.15 10.69 8.69
N PRO A 208 -22.60 10.82 7.47
CA PRO A 208 -23.32 10.41 6.28
C PRO A 208 -23.30 8.87 6.19
N LEU A 209 -24.42 8.29 5.78
CA LEU A 209 -24.54 6.87 5.44
C LEU A 209 -23.54 6.55 4.31
N ALA A 210 -22.50 5.77 4.62
CA ALA A 210 -21.53 5.31 3.63
C ALA A 210 -22.12 4.16 2.80
N GLN A 211 -22.45 4.45 1.54
CA GLN A 211 -22.63 3.45 0.48
C GLN A 211 -21.26 2.98 -0.04
N SER A 212 -21.23 1.82 -0.71
CA SER A 212 -20.03 1.11 -1.17
C SER A 212 -18.96 1.99 -1.84
N ILE A 213 -17.70 1.87 -1.39
CA ILE A 213 -16.60 2.82 -1.68
C ILE A 213 -15.62 2.20 -2.70
N LEU A 214 -16.12 1.88 -3.90
CA LEU A 214 -15.25 1.85 -5.07
C LEU A 214 -15.32 3.23 -5.71
N GLU A 215 -14.56 4.16 -5.13
CA GLU A 215 -14.47 5.54 -5.62
C GLU A 215 -13.62 5.60 -6.89
N GLY A 216 -14.09 6.34 -7.89
CA GLY A 216 -13.35 6.59 -9.11
C GLY A 216 -12.26 7.65 -8.93
N PRO A 217 -11.47 7.91 -9.99
CA PRO A 217 -10.37 8.88 -9.94
C PRO A 217 -10.77 10.29 -9.52
N LYS A 218 -12.01 10.68 -9.84
CA LYS A 218 -12.52 12.02 -9.53
C LYS A 218 -12.78 12.15 -8.04
N GLU A 219 -13.45 11.15 -7.47
CA GLU A 219 -13.81 11.06 -6.06
C GLU A 219 -12.55 11.02 -5.19
N VAL A 220 -11.56 10.18 -5.54
CA VAL A 220 -10.27 10.15 -4.82
C VAL A 220 -9.57 11.51 -4.88
N LYS A 221 -9.54 12.14 -6.06
CA LYS A 221 -8.91 13.46 -6.21
C LYS A 221 -9.64 14.53 -5.37
N GLU A 222 -10.96 14.50 -5.31
CA GLU A 222 -11.76 15.40 -4.47
C GLU A 222 -11.49 15.15 -2.99
N TRP A 223 -11.42 13.89 -2.55
CA TRP A 223 -11.05 13.52 -1.18
C TRP A 223 -9.70 14.14 -0.77
N PHE A 224 -8.68 14.10 -1.63
CA PHE A 224 -7.37 14.67 -1.34
C PHE A 224 -7.32 16.21 -1.39
N LYS A 225 -8.24 16.86 -2.12
CA LYS A 225 -8.38 18.33 -2.05
C LYS A 225 -8.93 18.77 -0.70
N GLU A 226 -9.81 17.96 -0.12
CA GLU A 226 -10.41 18.22 1.19
C GLU A 226 -9.49 17.83 2.35
N LEU A 227 -8.44 17.04 2.12
CA LEU A 227 -7.54 16.56 3.18
C LEU A 227 -7.07 17.65 4.17
N PRO A 228 -6.73 18.89 3.75
CA PRO A 228 -6.33 19.95 4.69
C PRO A 228 -7.38 20.31 5.74
N ILE A 229 -8.67 20.05 5.46
CA ILE A 229 -9.79 20.29 6.37
C ILE A 229 -10.38 19.00 6.96
N LYS A 230 -9.95 17.82 6.48
CA LYS A 230 -10.35 16.53 7.04
C LYS A 230 -9.74 16.34 8.42
N LYS A 231 -10.51 15.73 9.32
CA LYS A 231 -10.06 15.43 10.68
C LYS A 231 -9.65 13.97 10.79
N GLU A 232 -8.62 13.74 11.60
CA GLU A 232 -8.25 12.37 11.96
C GLU A 232 -9.31 11.71 12.82
N LYS A 233 -9.46 10.40 12.63
CA LYS A 233 -10.36 9.52 13.38
C LYS A 233 -9.62 8.25 13.76
N VAL A 234 -9.94 7.76 14.96
CA VAL A 234 -9.50 6.46 15.44
C VAL A 234 -10.60 5.42 15.23
N THR A 235 -10.25 4.30 14.61
CA THR A 235 -11.13 3.14 14.44
C THR A 235 -10.49 1.92 15.06
N LYS A 236 -11.27 1.22 15.90
CA LYS A 236 -10.87 -0.06 16.48
C LYS A 236 -11.57 -1.19 15.72
N LEU A 237 -10.82 -2.22 15.34
CA LEU A 237 -11.34 -3.40 14.65
C LEU A 237 -10.93 -4.64 15.42
N HIS A 238 -11.80 -5.65 15.43
CA HIS A 238 -11.57 -6.95 16.04
C HIS A 238 -12.11 -8.04 15.12
N PHE A 239 -11.32 -9.09 14.87
CA PHE A 239 -11.67 -10.23 14.03
C PHE A 239 -10.66 -11.37 14.16
N TYR A 240 -10.95 -12.49 13.50
CA TYR A 240 -10.13 -13.69 13.46
C TYR A 240 -9.64 -13.97 12.03
N PHE A 241 -8.35 -14.24 11.90
CA PHE A 241 -7.64 -14.63 10.69
C PHE A 241 -7.39 -16.14 10.72
N HIS A 242 -7.70 -16.83 9.63
CA HIS A 242 -7.58 -18.29 9.56
C HIS A 242 -6.57 -18.69 8.50
N ASP A 243 -5.52 -19.38 8.90
CA ASP A 243 -4.47 -19.87 8.02
C ASP A 243 -4.54 -21.39 7.95
N THR A 244 -4.48 -21.95 6.75
CA THR A 244 -4.44 -23.41 6.53
C THR A 244 -3.37 -23.70 5.50
N THR A 245 -2.27 -24.30 5.95
CA THR A 245 -1.06 -24.52 5.14
C THR A 245 -1.07 -25.85 4.40
N THR A 246 -1.86 -26.82 4.85
CA THR A 246 -2.01 -28.14 4.21
C THR A 246 -3.41 -28.73 4.47
N GLY A 247 -3.82 -29.68 3.62
CA GLY A 247 -5.09 -30.39 3.74
C GLY A 247 -6.28 -29.71 3.05
N PRO A 248 -7.52 -30.23 3.26
CA PRO A 248 -8.71 -29.68 2.65
C PRO A 248 -8.94 -28.22 3.04
N GLY A 249 -9.19 -27.37 2.04
CA GLY A 249 -9.38 -25.93 2.28
C GLY A 249 -8.08 -25.16 2.52
N GLN A 250 -6.93 -25.66 2.03
CA GLN A 250 -5.66 -24.95 2.03
C GLN A 250 -5.81 -23.51 1.52
N THR A 251 -5.40 -22.56 2.33
CA THR A 251 -5.44 -21.12 2.03
C THR A 251 -4.05 -20.51 1.88
N ALA A 252 -3.00 -21.22 2.33
CA ALA A 252 -1.61 -20.83 2.22
C ALA A 252 -0.77 -21.91 1.52
N HIS A 253 0.00 -21.51 0.51
CA HIS A 253 0.82 -22.39 -0.31
C HIS A 253 2.29 -22.00 -0.19
N GLN A 254 3.17 -22.99 0.00
CA GLN A 254 4.62 -22.76 -0.02
C GLN A 254 5.04 -22.35 -1.43
N ILE A 255 5.81 -21.26 -1.54
CA ILE A 255 6.24 -20.68 -2.82
C ILE A 255 7.76 -20.67 -2.99
N ALA A 256 8.50 -20.78 -1.90
CA ALA A 256 9.96 -20.86 -1.90
C ALA A 256 10.46 -21.50 -0.60
N GLU A 257 11.67 -22.04 -0.65
CA GLU A 257 12.43 -22.43 0.54
C GLU A 257 13.94 -22.29 0.29
N SER A 258 14.71 -22.11 1.36
CA SER A 258 16.17 -22.16 1.33
C SER A 258 16.67 -23.61 1.43
N ASN A 259 17.90 -23.87 0.96
CA ASN A 259 18.54 -25.18 1.04
C ASN A 259 18.77 -25.68 2.49
N ILE A 260 18.75 -24.78 3.47
CA ILE A 260 18.87 -25.10 4.91
C ILE A 260 17.52 -25.15 5.63
N SER A 261 16.39 -24.92 4.95
CA SER A 261 15.08 -24.81 5.63
C SER A 261 14.76 -26.06 6.44
N SER A 262 15.03 -27.25 5.90
CA SER A 262 14.77 -28.53 6.55
C SER A 262 15.72 -28.87 7.69
N THR A 263 16.89 -28.21 7.78
CA THR A 263 17.90 -28.46 8.82
C THR A 263 17.79 -27.48 9.99
N THR A 264 17.06 -26.37 9.82
CA THR A 264 16.82 -25.39 10.88
C THR A 264 15.50 -25.65 11.60
N ILE A 265 15.50 -25.51 12.93
CA ILE A 265 14.28 -25.60 13.74
C ILE A 265 13.26 -24.49 13.42
N THR A 266 13.75 -23.34 12.94
CA THR A 266 12.92 -22.18 12.57
C THR A 266 12.37 -22.26 11.15
N GLN A 267 12.79 -23.27 10.37
CA GLN A 267 12.47 -23.43 8.95
C GLN A 267 12.88 -22.21 8.10
N PHE A 268 14.01 -21.60 8.45
CA PHE A 268 14.50 -20.35 7.87
C PHE A 268 14.46 -20.37 6.33
N GLY A 269 13.90 -19.31 5.75
CA GLY A 269 13.76 -19.14 4.29
C GLY A 269 12.53 -19.80 3.68
N ARG A 270 11.81 -20.67 4.41
CA ARG A 270 10.52 -21.18 3.93
C ARG A 270 9.49 -20.05 3.86
N THR A 271 8.87 -19.92 2.69
CA THR A 271 8.00 -18.78 2.35
C THR A 271 6.67 -19.27 1.79
N PHE A 272 5.57 -18.66 2.22
CA PHE A 272 4.19 -19.01 1.86
C PHE A 272 3.43 -17.80 1.31
N MET A 273 2.66 -17.98 0.24
CA MET A 273 1.61 -17.06 -0.21
C MET A 273 0.27 -17.49 0.38
N PHE A 274 -0.56 -16.55 0.84
CA PHE A 274 -1.84 -16.83 1.49
C PHE A 274 -3.00 -15.94 0.99
N ASP A 275 -4.20 -16.51 0.92
CA ASP A 275 -5.49 -15.84 0.70
C ASP A 275 -6.53 -16.33 1.75
N ASN A 276 -6.40 -15.79 2.95
CA ASN A 276 -6.99 -16.32 4.17
C ASN A 276 -8.33 -15.65 4.52
N PRO A 277 -9.37 -16.36 4.99
CA PRO A 277 -10.61 -15.73 5.40
C PRO A 277 -10.46 -14.94 6.71
N LEU A 278 -11.23 -13.84 6.82
CA LEU A 278 -11.42 -13.08 8.06
C LEU A 278 -12.86 -13.25 8.56
N THR A 279 -13.04 -13.58 9.84
CA THR A 279 -14.36 -13.80 10.45
C THR A 279 -14.54 -13.04 11.76
N ILE A 280 -15.80 -12.85 12.19
CA ILE A 280 -16.12 -12.15 13.45
C ILE A 280 -15.94 -13.00 14.71
N LYS A 281 -15.83 -14.33 14.58
CA LYS A 281 -15.63 -15.28 15.69
C LYS A 281 -14.59 -16.34 15.28
N PRO A 282 -14.00 -17.08 16.23
CA PRO A 282 -13.04 -18.14 15.92
C PRO A 282 -13.62 -19.29 15.09
N ASP A 283 -14.95 -19.51 15.09
CA ASP A 283 -15.56 -20.50 14.20
C ASP A 283 -15.48 -20.00 12.74
N ILE A 284 -14.86 -20.79 11.86
CA ILE A 284 -14.73 -20.51 10.42
C ILE A 284 -16.09 -20.35 9.72
N ARG A 285 -17.15 -20.96 10.26
CA ARG A 285 -18.53 -20.83 9.74
C ARG A 285 -19.22 -19.55 10.20
N SER A 286 -18.61 -18.78 11.08
CA SER A 286 -19.15 -17.48 11.47
C SER A 286 -19.08 -16.47 10.32
N LYS A 287 -19.72 -15.31 10.49
CA LYS A 287 -19.79 -14.29 9.44
C LYS A 287 -18.40 -13.90 8.96
N ARG A 288 -18.12 -14.17 7.67
CA ARG A 288 -16.94 -13.66 6.96
C ARG A 288 -17.07 -12.16 6.74
N ILE A 289 -16.02 -11.42 7.01
CA ILE A 289 -15.97 -9.95 6.84
C ILE A 289 -14.96 -9.48 5.80
N GLY A 290 -14.11 -10.40 5.33
CA GLY A 290 -13.03 -10.08 4.42
C GLY A 290 -12.07 -11.23 4.18
N LYS A 291 -10.89 -10.85 3.69
CA LYS A 291 -9.74 -11.74 3.48
C LYS A 291 -8.44 -11.08 3.93
N GLY A 292 -7.47 -11.88 4.36
CA GLY A 292 -6.07 -11.49 4.48
C GLY A 292 -5.29 -12.04 3.29
N GLN A 293 -4.59 -11.17 2.55
CA GLN A 293 -3.84 -11.54 1.35
C GLN A 293 -2.39 -11.06 1.45
N GLY A 294 -1.47 -11.91 1.03
CA GLY A 294 -0.06 -11.58 0.95
C GLY A 294 0.83 -12.80 1.17
N PHE A 295 2.03 -12.59 1.68
CA PHE A 295 2.97 -13.68 1.93
C PHE A 295 3.74 -13.47 3.23
N PHE A 296 4.26 -14.57 3.76
CA PHE A 296 5.17 -14.55 4.90
C PHE A 296 6.33 -15.51 4.69
N GLY A 297 7.46 -15.23 5.33
CA GLY A 297 8.62 -16.12 5.31
C GLY A 297 9.28 -16.23 6.68
N ALA A 298 9.80 -17.41 6.99
CA ALA A 298 10.63 -17.65 8.18
C ALA A 298 11.93 -16.85 8.08
N ALA A 299 12.10 -15.86 8.95
CA ALA A 299 13.10 -14.80 8.81
C ALA A 299 14.04 -14.68 10.01
N SER A 300 14.10 -15.70 10.88
CA SER A 300 15.00 -15.73 12.03
C SER A 300 15.69 -17.09 12.16
N PHE A 301 16.98 -17.06 12.52
CA PHE A 301 17.75 -18.25 12.86
C PHE A 301 17.57 -18.68 14.31
N GLU A 302 17.17 -17.77 15.18
CA GLU A 302 17.18 -17.97 16.64
C GLU A 302 15.84 -18.47 17.18
N GLU A 303 14.73 -17.98 16.62
CA GLU A 303 13.38 -18.32 17.07
C GLU A 303 12.38 -18.32 15.90
N PRO A 304 11.24 -19.04 16.01
CA PRO A 304 10.17 -18.96 15.03
C PRO A 304 9.60 -17.54 14.90
N ARG A 305 10.02 -16.84 13.85
CA ARG A 305 9.61 -15.47 13.54
C ARG A 305 9.40 -15.31 12.04
N PHE A 306 8.24 -14.80 11.68
CA PHE A 306 7.89 -14.53 10.29
C PHE A 306 8.11 -13.06 9.93
N LEU A 307 8.62 -12.78 8.74
CA LEU A 307 8.45 -11.49 8.08
C LEU A 307 7.13 -11.55 7.31
N MET A 308 6.21 -10.62 7.59
CA MET A 308 4.87 -10.56 7.03
C MET A 308 4.75 -9.40 6.04
N ASN A 309 4.28 -9.67 4.83
CA ASN A 309 3.59 -8.69 4.00
C ASN A 309 2.11 -9.08 3.94
N LEU A 310 1.28 -8.33 4.67
CA LEU A 310 -0.11 -8.70 4.92
C LEU A 310 -1.05 -7.55 4.53
N ASN A 311 -2.13 -7.87 3.84
CA ASN A 311 -3.17 -6.92 3.46
C ASN A 311 -4.51 -7.46 3.94
N PHE A 312 -5.25 -6.70 4.73
CA PHE A 312 -6.65 -7.02 5.04
C PHE A 312 -7.56 -6.34 4.03
N VAL A 313 -8.39 -7.12 3.35
CA VAL A 313 -9.39 -6.70 2.37
C VAL A 313 -10.76 -6.91 2.98
N PHE A 314 -11.47 -5.82 3.31
CA PHE A 314 -12.81 -5.90 3.87
C PHE A 314 -13.84 -6.00 2.73
N THR A 315 -14.74 -6.97 2.82
CA THR A 315 -15.74 -7.24 1.77
C THR A 315 -17.18 -7.06 2.26
N GLN A 316 -17.35 -6.59 3.49
CA GLN A 316 -18.65 -6.50 4.16
C GLN A 316 -18.75 -5.26 5.04
N GLY A 317 -20.00 -4.82 5.27
CA GLY A 317 -20.31 -3.71 6.18
C GLY A 317 -19.73 -2.37 5.71
N ARG A 318 -19.48 -1.47 6.67
CA ARG A 318 -19.09 -0.08 6.39
C ARG A 318 -17.70 0.13 5.79
N TYR A 319 -16.91 -0.93 5.69
CA TYR A 319 -15.54 -0.88 5.13
C TYR A 319 -15.42 -1.71 3.85
N ASN A 320 -16.53 -2.17 3.28
CA ASN A 320 -16.51 -2.97 2.07
C ASN A 320 -15.73 -2.25 0.95
N GLY A 321 -14.76 -2.94 0.37
CA GLY A 321 -13.85 -2.44 -0.67
C GLY A 321 -12.60 -1.74 -0.13
N SER A 322 -12.52 -1.45 1.19
CA SER A 322 -11.36 -0.81 1.80
C SER A 322 -10.32 -1.84 2.23
N THR A 323 -9.05 -1.41 2.25
CA THR A 323 -7.94 -2.27 2.68
C THR A 323 -7.08 -1.63 3.76
N LEU A 324 -6.40 -2.47 4.54
CA LEU A 324 -5.30 -2.07 5.44
C LEU A 324 -4.05 -2.87 5.12
N GLN A 325 -2.91 -2.21 5.09
CA GLN A 325 -1.63 -2.83 4.75
C GLN A 325 -0.66 -2.88 5.93
N PHE A 326 0.09 -3.98 6.00
CA PHE A 326 1.01 -4.32 7.06
C PHE A 326 2.33 -4.82 6.49
N LEU A 327 3.43 -4.36 7.08
CA LEU A 327 4.77 -4.89 6.85
C LEU A 327 5.46 -4.97 8.20
N GLY A 328 5.94 -6.14 8.60
CA GLY A 328 6.58 -6.28 9.90
C GLY A 328 6.94 -7.70 10.29
N THR A 329 7.57 -7.84 11.47
CA THR A 329 7.94 -9.14 12.02
C THR A 329 6.86 -9.68 12.95
N ASN A 330 6.71 -11.00 12.99
CA ASN A 330 5.69 -11.72 13.73
C ASN A 330 6.35 -12.89 14.50
N PRO A 331 6.81 -12.68 15.76
CA PRO A 331 7.37 -13.72 16.60
C PRO A 331 6.26 -14.61 17.15
N ILE A 332 5.98 -15.74 16.50
CA ILE A 332 4.73 -16.49 16.72
C ILE A 332 4.61 -17.15 18.10
N LEU A 333 5.73 -17.32 18.82
CA LEU A 333 5.75 -17.84 20.19
C LEU A 333 5.42 -16.78 21.25
N HIS A 334 5.42 -15.49 20.89
CA HIS A 334 5.02 -14.43 21.81
C HIS A 334 3.50 -14.42 21.98
N ARG A 335 3.05 -14.24 23.24
CA ARG A 335 1.63 -14.19 23.59
C ARG A 335 0.87 -13.10 22.83
N VAL A 336 1.43 -11.89 22.79
CA VAL A 336 0.88 -10.74 22.07
C VAL A 336 1.95 -10.21 21.14
N ARG A 337 1.59 -10.01 19.87
CA ARG A 337 2.51 -9.60 18.80
C ARG A 337 2.00 -8.31 18.20
N GLU A 338 2.87 -7.31 18.05
CA GLU A 338 2.50 -6.03 17.45
C GLU A 338 3.03 -5.92 16.02
N MET A 339 2.18 -5.44 15.11
CA MET A 339 2.56 -5.14 13.72
C MET A 339 2.07 -3.74 13.33
N SER A 340 2.88 -3.03 12.55
CA SER A 340 2.53 -1.69 12.08
C SER A 340 1.53 -1.73 10.93
N ILE A 341 0.53 -0.85 10.99
CA ILE A 341 -0.29 -0.46 9.84
C ILE A 341 0.49 0.60 9.07
N VAL A 342 0.88 0.29 7.85
CA VAL A 342 1.72 1.16 7.00
C VAL A 342 0.90 1.91 5.94
N GLY A 343 -0.37 1.54 5.76
CA GLY A 343 -1.25 2.18 4.78
C GLY A 343 -2.68 1.63 4.79
N GLY A 344 -3.52 2.23 3.96
CA GLY A 344 -4.84 1.72 3.61
C GLY A 344 -5.42 2.41 2.38
N THR A 345 -6.50 1.84 1.83
CA THR A 345 -7.26 2.38 0.69
C THR A 345 -8.74 2.57 1.06
N GLY A 346 -9.49 3.30 0.24
CA GLY A 346 -10.91 3.58 0.47
C GLY A 346 -11.12 4.38 1.76
N VAL A 347 -11.91 3.85 2.70
CA VAL A 347 -12.13 4.49 4.02
C VAL A 347 -10.82 4.69 4.78
N PHE A 348 -9.84 3.80 4.57
CA PHE A 348 -8.59 3.79 5.31
C PHE A 348 -7.44 4.50 4.58
N ARG A 349 -7.75 5.44 3.68
CA ARG A 349 -6.71 6.25 3.01
C ARG A 349 -5.78 6.92 4.02
N LEU A 350 -4.48 6.83 3.73
CA LEU A 350 -3.39 7.33 4.56
C LEU A 350 -3.34 6.72 5.97
N ALA A 351 -3.97 5.57 6.19
CA ALA A 351 -4.05 4.95 7.50
C ALA A 351 -2.67 4.67 8.10
N ARG A 352 -2.60 4.82 9.41
CA ARG A 352 -1.46 4.40 10.25
C ARG A 352 -1.98 3.84 11.56
N GLY A 353 -1.15 3.09 12.26
CA GLY A 353 -1.50 2.55 13.57
C GLY A 353 -0.87 1.21 13.84
N ILE A 354 -1.50 0.42 14.70
CA ILE A 354 -0.98 -0.86 15.15
C ILE A 354 -2.05 -1.95 15.08
N ALA A 355 -1.60 -3.17 14.84
CA ALA A 355 -2.35 -4.39 15.10
C ALA A 355 -1.67 -5.15 16.23
N THR A 356 -2.46 -5.67 17.15
CA THR A 356 -2.02 -6.74 18.06
C THR A 356 -2.64 -8.06 17.62
N ALA A 357 -1.82 -9.10 17.59
CA ALA A 357 -2.19 -10.44 17.17
C ALA A 357 -1.92 -11.46 18.30
N GLN A 358 -2.87 -12.37 18.52
CA GLN A 358 -2.77 -13.45 19.50
C GLN A 358 -3.19 -14.76 18.86
N THR A 359 -2.44 -15.84 19.09
CA THR A 359 -2.81 -17.17 18.58
C THR A 359 -3.97 -17.72 19.40
N TYR A 360 -5.11 -17.93 18.76
CA TYR A 360 -6.30 -18.55 19.36
C TYR A 360 -6.24 -20.09 19.26
N PHE A 361 -5.78 -20.59 18.11
CA PHE A 361 -5.62 -22.01 17.85
C PHE A 361 -4.41 -22.23 16.93
N LEU A 362 -3.68 -23.31 17.13
CA LEU A 362 -2.58 -23.74 16.29
C LEU A 362 -2.45 -25.26 16.34
N ASN A 363 -2.33 -25.88 15.17
CA ASN A 363 -1.89 -27.26 15.00
C ASN A 363 -0.94 -27.34 13.79
N ASP A 364 -0.57 -28.54 13.38
CA ASP A 364 0.42 -28.76 12.32
C ASP A 364 -0.02 -28.23 10.94
N THR A 365 -1.33 -28.06 10.71
CA THR A 365 -1.89 -27.72 9.39
C THR A 365 -2.60 -26.38 9.33
N SER A 366 -2.97 -25.80 10.48
CA SER A 366 -3.80 -24.60 10.55
C SER A 366 -3.53 -23.76 11.79
N SER A 367 -3.84 -22.46 11.66
CA SER A 367 -3.85 -21.54 12.79
C SER A 367 -5.03 -20.58 12.71
N ILE A 368 -5.52 -20.19 13.88
CA ILE A 368 -6.50 -19.11 14.03
C ILE A 368 -5.84 -18.03 14.87
N VAL A 369 -5.79 -16.82 14.34
CA VAL A 369 -5.16 -15.67 14.97
C VAL A 369 -6.19 -14.58 15.21
N GLU A 370 -6.36 -14.18 16.47
CA GLU A 370 -7.16 -13.04 16.86
C GLU A 370 -6.40 -11.74 16.59
N TYR A 371 -7.06 -10.79 15.94
CA TYR A 371 -6.51 -9.47 15.61
C TYR A 371 -7.31 -8.36 16.29
N ASN A 372 -6.60 -7.43 16.92
CA ASN A 372 -7.12 -6.18 17.45
C ASN A 372 -6.34 -5.01 16.83
N LEU A 373 -7.01 -4.18 16.04
CA LEU A 373 -6.40 -3.07 15.32
C LEU A 373 -6.82 -1.74 15.94
N VAL A 374 -5.88 -0.80 16.00
CA VAL A 374 -6.15 0.62 16.26
C VAL A 374 -5.64 1.40 15.05
N VAL A 375 -6.58 1.94 14.27
CA VAL A 375 -6.33 2.58 12.98
C VAL A 375 -6.62 4.09 13.09
N ILE A 376 -5.64 4.92 12.76
CA ILE A 376 -5.81 6.36 12.58
C ILE A 376 -5.96 6.63 11.07
N HIS A 377 -7.07 7.25 10.66
CA HIS A 377 -7.39 7.59 9.27
C HIS A 377 -8.24 8.88 9.22
N TYR A 378 -8.79 9.26 8.05
CA TYR A 378 -9.49 10.54 7.84
C TYR A 378 -10.91 10.34 7.29
N HIS A 379 -11.84 11.26 7.64
CA HIS A 379 -13.16 11.38 7.03
C HIS A 379 -13.34 12.71 6.30
#